data_AF-S4R9D0-F1
#
_entry.id   AF-S4R9D0-F1
#
_cell.length_a   1.000
_cell.length_b   1.000
_cell.length_c   1.000
_cell.angle_alpha   90.00
_cell.angle_beta   90.00
_cell.angle_gamma   90.00
#
_symmetry.space_group_name_H-M   'P 1'
#
loop_
_entity.id
_entity.type
_entity.pdbx_description
1 polymer ?
#
loop_
_entity_poly.entity_id
_entity_poly.type
_entity_poly.pdbx_seq_one_letter_code
_entity_poly.pdbx_strand_id
1 'polypeptide(L)'
;TPVQARRSPTRSVKGSSASGKPPGGALRTPRPQQAEHIYVSLRRGLGQLLKAHHDELESLVAQQKGTKRDSRMAFFYELDKQLRATQRYLRHLEFHISKIEELYESYCIQGRLRDGARKMMAAYQASRSSRLARAALLAVAREHRDYTESLCMLENELEKLLGEFHIQMKGLAGFARLCPGDQYEVVVRYGRQRWKMRGRIDSADEQRWDSTEAVLSALLAEPLYVRV
;
A
#
# COMPACT_ATOMS: atom_id res chain seq x y z
N THR A 1 -15.69 59.57 -1.14
CA THR A 1 -14.97 58.92 -2.25
C THR A 1 -13.58 59.54 -2.35
N PRO A 2 -12.48 58.79 -2.56
CA PRO A 2 -12.26 57.35 -2.43
C PRO A 2 -11.05 57.00 -1.50
N VAL A 3 -11.12 55.95 -0.69
CA VAL A 3 -10.62 54.56 -0.89
C VAL A 3 -9.27 54.30 -0.21
N GLN A 4 -9.36 53.46 0.83
CA GLN A 4 -8.27 52.74 1.47
C GLN A 4 -7.53 51.84 0.47
N ALA A 5 -6.19 51.90 0.46
CA ALA A 5 -5.36 50.84 -0.10
C ALA A 5 -4.67 50.09 1.07
N ARG A 6 -5.36 49.05 1.54
CA ARG A 6 -4.88 48.11 2.55
C ARG A 6 -3.81 47.21 1.90
N ARG A 7 -2.53 47.49 2.12
CA ARG A 7 -1.43 46.58 1.73
C ARG A 7 -1.34 45.45 2.75
N SER A 8 -1.84 44.28 2.37
CA SER A 8 -1.62 43.00 3.04
C SER A 8 -0.16 42.57 2.90
N PRO A 9 0.49 42.04 3.96
CA PRO A 9 1.81 41.45 3.83
C PRO A 9 1.69 40.07 3.18
N THR A 10 2.23 39.94 1.97
CA THR A 10 2.43 38.67 1.29
C THR A 10 3.42 37.82 2.06
N ARG A 11 2.88 36.87 2.83
CA ARG A 11 3.61 35.78 3.49
C ARG A 11 4.25 34.92 2.41
N SER A 12 5.56 35.03 2.26
CA SER A 12 6.38 34.14 1.43
C SER A 12 6.32 32.72 2.01
N VAL A 13 5.43 31.90 1.46
CA VAL A 13 5.41 30.46 1.70
C VAL A 13 6.62 29.89 0.96
N LYS A 14 7.73 29.71 1.68
CA LYS A 14 8.82 28.84 1.22
C LYS A 14 8.27 27.43 1.15
N GLY A 15 7.91 26.99 -0.06
CA GLY A 15 7.61 25.60 -0.36
C GLY A 15 8.87 24.77 -0.11
N SER A 16 8.89 24.04 1.00
CA SER A 16 9.86 23.00 1.25
C SER A 16 9.48 21.76 0.43
N SER A 17 9.84 21.77 -0.84
CA SER A 17 9.96 20.57 -1.66
C SER A 17 11.19 19.78 -1.23
N ALA A 18 11.09 19.10 -0.08
CA ALA A 18 12.07 18.10 0.31
C ALA A 18 11.71 16.78 -0.38
N SER A 19 12.16 16.64 -1.63
CA SER A 19 12.35 15.33 -2.26
C SER A 19 13.46 14.60 -1.50
N GLY A 20 13.07 13.95 -0.39
CA GLY A 20 13.95 13.10 0.39
C GLY A 20 14.35 11.89 -0.43
N LYS A 21 15.54 11.96 -1.05
CA LYS A 21 16.30 10.77 -1.43
C LYS A 21 16.41 9.86 -0.19
N PRO A 22 16.03 8.57 -0.26
CA PRO A 22 16.26 7.67 0.85
C PRO A 22 17.77 7.50 1.10
N PRO A 23 18.21 7.44 2.37
CA PRO A 23 19.61 7.28 2.71
C PRO A 23 20.03 5.82 2.49
N GLY A 24 21.18 5.61 1.86
CA GLY A 24 21.85 4.31 1.80
C GLY A 24 21.77 3.62 0.44
N GLY A 25 22.80 3.85 -0.39
CA GLY A 25 23.04 3.16 -1.65
C GLY A 25 23.45 1.69 -1.46
N ALA A 26 22.50 0.87 -1.03
CA ALA A 26 22.43 -0.49 -1.52
C ALA A 26 21.44 -0.45 -2.68
N LEU A 27 21.89 -0.74 -3.90
CA LEU A 27 20.98 -1.05 -5.01
C LEU A 27 20.02 -2.12 -4.49
N ARG A 28 18.76 -1.76 -4.20
CA ARG A 28 17.74 -2.78 -3.92
C ARG A 28 17.79 -3.70 -5.12
N THR A 29 18.04 -4.97 -4.87
CA THR A 29 17.99 -5.97 -5.93
C THR A 29 16.52 -6.28 -6.18
N PRO A 30 16.03 -6.25 -7.43
CA PRO A 30 14.67 -6.66 -7.75
C PRO A 30 14.36 -8.05 -7.17
N ARG A 31 13.18 -8.19 -6.56
CA ARG A 31 12.68 -9.41 -5.91
C ARG A 31 11.46 -9.95 -6.69
N PRO A 32 11.68 -10.62 -7.84
CA PRO A 32 10.59 -11.05 -8.73
C PRO A 32 9.61 -12.02 -8.08
N GLN A 33 10.10 -12.96 -7.28
CA GLN A 33 9.24 -13.90 -6.56
C GLN A 33 8.30 -13.18 -5.57
N GLN A 34 8.79 -12.13 -4.92
CA GLN A 34 7.97 -11.35 -4.00
C GLN A 34 6.96 -10.50 -4.77
N ALA A 35 7.36 -9.88 -5.88
CA ALA A 35 6.48 -9.09 -6.74
C ALA A 35 5.31 -9.95 -7.28
N GLU A 36 5.62 -11.16 -7.75
CA GLU A 36 4.63 -12.14 -8.21
C GLU A 36 3.69 -12.55 -7.07
N HIS A 37 4.23 -12.87 -5.89
CA HIS A 37 3.42 -13.25 -4.74
C HIS A 37 2.45 -12.13 -4.32
N ILE A 38 2.90 -10.88 -4.37
CA ILE A 38 2.06 -9.70 -4.12
C ILE A 38 0.97 -9.57 -5.17
N TYR A 39 1.32 -9.60 -6.44
CA TYR A 39 0.37 -9.51 -7.53
C TYR A 39 -0.73 -10.60 -7.44
N VAL A 40 -0.33 -11.86 -7.27
CA VAL A 40 -1.27 -12.99 -7.18
C VAL A 40 -2.20 -12.83 -5.98
N SER A 41 -1.65 -12.42 -4.83
CA SER A 41 -2.45 -12.23 -3.61
C SER A 41 -3.45 -11.08 -3.75
N LEU A 42 -3.02 -9.94 -4.30
CA LEU A 42 -3.87 -8.78 -4.58
C LEU A 42 -4.98 -9.14 -5.56
N ARG A 43 -4.65 -9.75 -6.70
CA ARG A 43 -5.61 -10.15 -7.73
C ARG A 43 -6.65 -11.11 -7.17
N ARG A 44 -6.21 -12.11 -6.40
CA ARG A 44 -7.11 -13.08 -5.76
C ARG A 44 -8.03 -12.40 -4.75
N GLY A 45 -7.48 -11.59 -3.85
CA GLY A 45 -8.26 -10.92 -2.81
C GLY A 45 -9.30 -9.95 -3.38
N LEU A 46 -8.89 -9.11 -4.34
CA LEU A 46 -9.81 -8.21 -5.02
C LEU A 46 -10.85 -8.95 -5.86
N GLY A 47 -10.49 -10.06 -6.52
CA GLY A 47 -11.43 -10.90 -7.25
C GLY A 47 -12.48 -11.54 -6.34
N GLN A 48 -12.08 -12.00 -5.15
CA GLN A 48 -13.02 -12.53 -4.15
C GLN A 48 -13.97 -11.43 -3.64
N LEU A 49 -13.44 -10.24 -3.36
CA LEU A 49 -14.23 -9.10 -2.92
C LEU A 49 -15.21 -8.62 -4.01
N LEU A 50 -14.76 -8.56 -5.26
CA LEU A 50 -15.60 -8.21 -6.42
C LEU A 50 -16.75 -9.21 -6.58
N LYS A 51 -16.47 -10.50 -6.44
CA LYS A 51 -17.49 -11.55 -6.50
C LYS A 51 -18.51 -11.40 -5.37
N ALA A 52 -18.06 -11.22 -4.13
CA ALA A 52 -18.95 -11.05 -2.99
C ALA A 52 -19.91 -9.85 -3.17
N HIS A 53 -19.43 -8.73 -3.70
CA HIS A 53 -20.28 -7.57 -3.99
C HIS A 53 -21.18 -7.74 -5.22
N HIS A 54 -20.81 -8.60 -6.19
CA HIS A 54 -21.73 -9.00 -7.25
C HIS A 54 -22.90 -9.81 -6.68
N ASP A 55 -22.61 -10.80 -5.83
CA ASP A 55 -23.62 -11.63 -5.19
C ASP A 55 -24.56 -10.77 -4.30
N GLU A 56 -24.00 -9.78 -3.58
CA GLU A 56 -24.78 -8.79 -2.82
C GLU A 56 -25.67 -7.95 -3.73
N LEU A 57 -25.15 -7.46 -4.86
CA LEU A 57 -25.91 -6.68 -5.83
C LEU A 57 -27.10 -7.49 -6.39
N GLU A 58 -26.87 -8.76 -6.75
CA GLU A 58 -27.93 -9.66 -7.23
C GLU A 58 -29.03 -9.85 -6.17
N SER A 59 -28.64 -10.00 -4.90
CA SER A 59 -29.58 -10.09 -3.78
C SER A 59 -30.43 -8.82 -3.62
N LEU A 60 -29.80 -7.64 -3.66
CA LEU A 60 -30.51 -6.36 -3.57
C LEU A 60 -31.48 -6.15 -4.74
N VAL A 61 -31.07 -6.55 -5.96
CA VAL A 61 -31.94 -6.48 -7.16
C VAL A 61 -33.12 -7.45 -7.03
N ALA A 62 -32.91 -8.66 -6.52
CA ALA A 62 -33.98 -9.62 -6.27
C ALA A 62 -34.98 -9.09 -5.23
N GLN A 63 -34.49 -8.50 -4.14
CA GLN A 63 -35.31 -7.85 -3.11
C GLN A 63 -36.15 -6.69 -3.67
N GLN A 64 -35.58 -5.91 -4.59
CA GLN A 64 -36.29 -4.82 -5.25
C GLN A 64 -37.45 -5.33 -6.11
N LYS A 65 -37.26 -6.46 -6.81
CA LYS A 65 -38.30 -7.10 -7.65
C LYS A 65 -39.40 -7.77 -6.83
N GLY A 66 -39.06 -8.33 -5.65
CA GLY A 66 -39.99 -9.07 -4.80
C GLY A 66 -40.86 -8.22 -3.86
N THR A 67 -40.54 -6.94 -3.67
CA THR A 67 -41.27 -6.07 -2.73
C THR A 67 -42.46 -5.39 -3.41
N LYS A 68 -43.67 -5.53 -2.85
CA LYS A 68 -44.87 -4.80 -3.32
C LYS A 68 -44.72 -3.30 -3.05
N ARG A 69 -45.09 -2.49 -4.05
CA ARG A 69 -44.74 -1.07 -4.18
C ARG A 69 -45.54 -0.12 -3.27
N ASP A 70 -46.64 -0.58 -2.67
CA ASP A 70 -47.74 0.31 -2.28
C ASP A 70 -47.71 0.89 -0.85
N SER A 71 -46.68 0.63 -0.03
CA SER A 71 -46.65 1.23 1.33
C SER A 71 -45.25 1.50 1.91
N ARG A 72 -44.18 1.42 1.12
CA ARG A 72 -42.79 1.52 1.63
C ARG A 72 -41.86 2.40 0.79
N MET A 73 -42.28 3.61 0.42
CA MET A 73 -41.44 4.51 -0.38
C MET A 73 -40.03 4.76 0.21
N ALA A 74 -39.93 4.97 1.53
CA ALA A 74 -38.64 5.16 2.20
C ALA A 74 -37.73 3.93 2.11
N PHE A 75 -38.30 2.71 2.15
CA PHE A 75 -37.54 1.46 1.97
C PHE A 75 -37.00 1.34 0.55
N PHE A 76 -37.82 1.64 -0.48
CA PHE A 76 -37.34 1.60 -1.87
C PHE A 76 -36.25 2.65 -2.12
N TYR A 77 -36.35 3.82 -1.50
CA TYR A 77 -35.31 4.84 -1.59
C TYR A 77 -33.98 4.36 -0.99
N GLU A 78 -33.99 3.78 0.21
CA GLU A 78 -32.77 3.28 0.84
C GLU A 78 -32.19 2.08 0.07
N LEU A 79 -33.05 1.16 -0.41
CA LEU A 79 -32.63 0.04 -1.24
C LEU A 79 -31.97 0.50 -2.55
N ASP A 80 -32.55 1.49 -3.22
CA ASP A 80 -32.03 2.07 -4.46
C ASP A 80 -30.73 2.87 -4.23
N LYS A 81 -30.59 3.50 -3.06
CA LYS A 81 -29.33 4.12 -2.61
C LYS A 81 -28.24 3.08 -2.38
N GLN A 82 -28.56 1.96 -1.71
CA GLN A 82 -27.65 0.84 -1.51
C GLN A 82 -27.23 0.22 -2.85
N LEU A 83 -28.17 -0.08 -3.74
CA LEU A 83 -27.90 -0.59 -5.09
C LEU A 83 -26.88 0.29 -5.84
N ARG A 84 -27.12 1.60 -5.88
CA ARG A 84 -26.19 2.54 -6.53
C ARG A 84 -24.83 2.59 -5.83
N ALA A 85 -24.79 2.50 -4.50
CA ALA A 85 -23.53 2.48 -3.77
C ALA A 85 -22.72 1.22 -4.11
N THR A 86 -23.34 0.04 -4.08
CA THR A 86 -22.71 -1.24 -4.42
C THR A 86 -22.24 -1.26 -5.88
N GLN A 87 -23.05 -0.77 -6.83
CA GLN A 87 -22.66 -0.65 -8.24
C GLN A 87 -21.43 0.25 -8.44
N ARG A 88 -21.39 1.43 -7.79
CA ARG A 88 -20.21 2.31 -7.85
C ARG A 88 -18.97 1.64 -7.26
N TYR A 89 -19.14 0.91 -6.16
CA TYR A 89 -18.05 0.19 -5.53
C TYR A 89 -17.51 -0.93 -6.41
N LEU A 90 -18.38 -1.69 -7.10
CA LEU A 90 -17.97 -2.68 -8.09
C LEU A 90 -17.12 -2.06 -9.20
N ARG A 91 -17.54 -0.92 -9.76
CA ARG A 91 -16.72 -0.19 -10.77
C ARG A 91 -15.35 0.21 -10.24
N HIS A 92 -15.29 0.60 -8.97
CA HIS A 92 -14.02 0.95 -8.32
C HIS A 92 -13.11 -0.28 -8.15
N LEU A 93 -13.66 -1.42 -7.76
CA LEU A 93 -12.92 -2.68 -7.65
C LEU A 93 -12.42 -3.16 -9.01
N GLU A 94 -13.25 -3.10 -10.05
CA GLU A 94 -12.85 -3.43 -11.43
C GLU A 94 -11.66 -2.56 -11.87
N PHE A 95 -11.75 -1.24 -11.64
CA PHE A 95 -10.66 -0.32 -11.95
C PHE A 95 -9.38 -0.64 -11.16
N HIS A 96 -9.49 -0.98 -9.88
CA HIS A 96 -8.35 -1.37 -9.05
C HIS A 96 -7.68 -2.66 -9.56
N ILE A 97 -8.47 -3.64 -9.97
CA ILE A 97 -7.96 -4.88 -10.56
C ILE A 97 -7.19 -4.57 -11.84
N SER A 98 -7.77 -3.81 -12.76
CA SER A 98 -7.09 -3.41 -14.01
C SER A 98 -5.79 -2.65 -13.74
N LYS A 99 -5.78 -1.73 -12.76
CA LYS A 99 -4.57 -0.99 -12.37
C LYS A 99 -3.46 -1.92 -11.87
N ILE A 100 -3.79 -2.95 -11.10
CA ILE A 100 -2.80 -3.93 -10.60
C ILE A 100 -2.28 -4.80 -11.74
N GLU A 101 -3.15 -5.21 -12.66
CA GLU A 101 -2.78 -5.98 -13.85
C GLU A 101 -1.81 -5.18 -14.74
N GLU A 102 -2.14 -3.92 -15.06
CA GLU A 102 -1.28 -3.03 -15.86
C GLU A 102 0.09 -2.80 -15.21
N LEU A 103 0.11 -2.59 -13.88
CA LEU A 103 1.35 -2.38 -13.13
C LEU A 103 2.24 -3.63 -13.17
N TYR A 104 1.66 -4.82 -13.02
CA TYR A 104 2.40 -6.08 -13.07
C TYR A 104 2.84 -6.43 -14.49
N GLU A 105 2.05 -6.11 -15.51
CA GLU A 105 2.47 -6.23 -16.91
C GLU A 105 3.67 -5.34 -17.22
N SER A 106 3.64 -4.09 -16.75
CA SER A 106 4.77 -3.16 -16.85
C SER A 106 6.02 -3.72 -16.17
N TYR A 107 5.87 -4.33 -14.99
CA TYR A 107 6.94 -5.05 -14.30
C TYR A 107 7.52 -6.20 -15.15
N CYS A 108 6.66 -7.03 -15.72
CA CYS A 108 7.08 -8.14 -16.57
C CYS A 108 7.83 -7.66 -17.83
N ILE A 109 7.37 -6.59 -18.47
CA ILE A 109 8.04 -5.99 -19.63
C ILE A 109 9.43 -5.48 -19.23
N GLN A 110 9.53 -4.71 -18.15
CA GLN A 110 10.82 -4.20 -17.65
C GLN A 110 11.78 -5.33 -17.28
N GLY A 111 11.27 -6.44 -16.73
CA GLY A 111 12.05 -7.64 -16.42
C GLY A 111 12.69 -8.23 -17.67
N ARG A 112 11.89 -8.38 -18.75
CA ARG A 112 12.39 -8.87 -20.04
C ARG A 112 13.43 -7.94 -20.67
N LEU A 113 13.23 -6.62 -20.58
CA LEU A 113 14.19 -5.62 -21.09
C LEU A 113 15.52 -5.70 -20.34
N ARG A 114 15.49 -5.78 -19.00
CA ARG A 114 16.69 -5.98 -18.17
C ARG A 114 17.44 -7.25 -18.54
N ASP A 115 16.72 -8.36 -18.73
CA ASP A 115 17.34 -9.63 -19.14
C ASP A 115 17.95 -9.55 -20.54
N GLY A 116 17.30 -8.85 -21.47
CA GLY A 116 17.84 -8.53 -22.78
C GLY A 116 19.15 -7.75 -22.69
N ALA A 117 19.17 -6.67 -21.90
CA ALA A 117 20.36 -5.87 -21.64
C ALA A 117 21.49 -6.71 -21.02
N ARG A 118 21.19 -7.57 -20.04
CA ARG A 118 22.16 -8.49 -19.43
C ARG A 118 22.79 -9.43 -20.46
N LYS A 119 21.98 -10.01 -21.35
CA LYS A 119 22.47 -10.89 -22.44
C LYS A 119 23.32 -10.12 -23.45
N MET A 120 22.91 -8.91 -23.83
CA MET A 120 23.68 -8.03 -24.71
C MET A 120 25.04 -7.67 -24.11
N MET A 121 25.09 -7.34 -22.82
CA MET A 121 26.35 -7.08 -22.12
C MET A 121 27.29 -8.28 -22.19
N ALA A 122 26.79 -9.49 -21.91
CA ALA A 122 27.58 -10.72 -21.99
C ALA A 122 28.11 -10.97 -23.41
N ALA A 123 27.28 -10.75 -24.43
CA ALA A 123 27.70 -10.88 -25.83
C ALA A 123 28.80 -9.88 -26.22
N TYR A 124 28.67 -8.61 -25.82
CA TYR A 124 29.71 -7.60 -26.09
C TYR A 124 31.02 -7.90 -25.36
N GLN A 125 30.95 -8.44 -24.15
CA GLN A 125 32.12 -8.86 -23.38
C GLN A 125 32.83 -10.07 -24.00
N ALA A 126 32.07 -11.01 -24.57
CA ALA A 126 32.62 -12.16 -25.28
C ALA A 126 33.16 -11.81 -26.68
N SER A 127 32.67 -10.71 -27.28
CA SER A 127 33.09 -10.25 -28.60
C SER A 127 34.51 -9.66 -28.59
N ARG A 128 35.19 -9.70 -29.76
CA ARG A 128 36.53 -9.12 -29.92
C ARG A 128 36.52 -7.63 -29.55
N SER A 129 37.41 -7.23 -28.66
CA SER A 129 37.40 -5.86 -28.11
C SER A 129 37.68 -4.81 -29.20
N SER A 130 36.64 -4.09 -29.61
CA SER A 130 36.71 -2.93 -30.50
C SER A 130 36.23 -1.66 -29.79
N ARG A 131 36.57 -0.48 -30.32
CA ARG A 131 36.10 0.80 -29.77
C ARG A 131 34.56 0.87 -29.76
N LEU A 132 33.92 0.41 -30.83
CA LEU A 132 32.45 0.35 -30.95
C LEU A 132 31.84 -0.63 -29.95
N ALA A 133 32.43 -1.82 -29.79
CA ALA A 133 31.96 -2.80 -28.81
C ALA A 133 32.06 -2.28 -27.37
N ARG A 134 33.12 -1.53 -27.03
CA ARG A 134 33.25 -0.88 -25.71
C ARG A 134 32.20 0.22 -25.50
N ALA A 135 31.93 1.05 -26.51
CA ALA A 135 30.90 2.08 -26.43
C ALA A 135 29.50 1.47 -26.27
N ALA A 136 29.18 0.43 -27.04
CA ALA A 136 27.93 -0.30 -26.94
C ALA A 136 27.76 -0.97 -25.57
N LEU A 137 28.82 -1.62 -25.05
CA LEU A 137 28.81 -2.21 -23.71
C LEU A 137 28.50 -1.17 -22.62
N LEU A 138 29.08 0.03 -22.70
CA LEU A 138 28.81 1.10 -21.75
C LEU A 138 27.36 1.60 -21.84
N ALA A 139 26.79 1.72 -23.04
CA ALA A 139 25.40 2.11 -23.24
C ALA A 139 24.45 1.08 -22.63
N VAL A 140 24.60 -0.20 -22.98
CA VAL A 140 23.76 -1.29 -22.46
C VAL A 140 23.93 -1.47 -20.94
N ALA A 141 25.14 -1.22 -20.40
CA ALA A 141 25.36 -1.25 -18.96
C ALA A 141 24.60 -0.15 -18.21
N ARG A 142 24.38 1.02 -18.83
CA ARG A 142 23.52 2.06 -18.27
C ARG A 142 22.05 1.64 -18.32
N GLU A 143 21.58 1.20 -19.48
CA GLU A 143 20.20 0.71 -19.64
C GLU A 143 19.86 -0.42 -18.65
N HIS A 144 20.77 -1.38 -18.45
CA HIS A 144 20.59 -2.44 -17.46
C HIS A 144 20.40 -1.90 -16.04
N ARG A 145 21.11 -0.83 -15.66
CA ARG A 145 20.94 -0.17 -14.36
C ARG A 145 19.59 0.54 -14.29
N ASP A 146 19.22 1.28 -15.33
CA ASP A 146 17.94 1.99 -15.40
C ASP A 146 16.74 1.03 -15.32
N TYR A 147 16.81 -0.12 -16.00
CA TYR A 147 15.80 -1.17 -15.88
C TYR A 147 15.78 -1.80 -14.48
N THR A 148 16.93 -1.95 -13.82
CA THR A 148 17.02 -2.47 -12.45
C THR A 148 16.36 -1.51 -11.46
N GLU A 149 16.59 -0.21 -11.59
CA GLU A 149 15.95 0.82 -10.76
C GLU A 149 14.44 0.88 -11.02
N SER A 150 14.03 0.80 -12.29
CA SER A 150 12.62 0.79 -12.70
C SER A 150 11.86 -0.41 -12.11
N LEU A 151 12.47 -1.60 -12.09
CA LEU A 151 11.88 -2.78 -11.44
C LEU A 151 11.67 -2.57 -9.94
N CYS A 152 12.65 -1.96 -9.25
CA CYS A 152 12.52 -1.68 -7.82
C CYS A 152 11.41 -0.67 -7.52
N MET A 153 11.25 0.33 -8.40
CA MET A 153 10.16 1.30 -8.29
C MET A 153 8.80 0.62 -8.47
N LEU A 154 8.65 -0.22 -9.49
CA LEU A 154 7.42 -0.98 -9.76
C LEU A 154 7.09 -1.95 -8.61
N GLU A 155 8.08 -2.61 -8.03
CA GLU A 155 7.92 -3.45 -6.83
C GLU A 155 7.40 -2.65 -5.64
N ASN A 156 7.95 -1.47 -5.38
CA ASN A 156 7.49 -0.62 -4.29
C ASN A 156 6.06 -0.12 -4.53
N GLU A 157 5.69 0.20 -5.77
CA GLU A 157 4.31 0.57 -6.11
C GLU A 157 3.33 -0.60 -5.89
N LEU A 158 3.70 -1.83 -6.27
CA LEU A 158 2.91 -3.02 -5.96
C LEU A 158 2.78 -3.26 -4.44
N GLU A 159 3.88 -3.11 -3.69
CA GLU A 159 3.88 -3.24 -2.23
C GLU A 159 2.92 -2.24 -1.57
N LYS A 160 2.85 -0.98 -2.05
CA LYS A 160 1.92 0.04 -1.52
C LYS A 160 0.45 -0.33 -1.69
N LEU A 161 0.10 -1.10 -2.72
CA LEU A 161 -1.28 -1.49 -2.99
C LEU A 161 -1.82 -2.54 -2.01
N LEU A 162 -0.97 -3.16 -1.18
CA LEU A 162 -1.39 -4.03 -0.09
C LEU A 162 -2.12 -3.26 1.04
N GLY A 163 -1.96 -1.94 1.09
CA GLY A 163 -2.58 -1.09 2.09
C GLY A 163 -1.82 -1.06 3.42
N GLU A 164 -2.55 -0.72 4.48
CA GLU A 164 -1.98 -0.44 5.80
C GLU A 164 -2.83 -1.10 6.90
N PHE A 165 -2.16 -1.51 7.98
CA PHE A 165 -2.77 -1.93 9.23
C PHE A 165 -2.77 -0.78 10.22
N HIS A 166 -3.96 -0.40 10.66
CA HIS A 166 -4.16 0.55 11.73
C HIS A 166 -4.30 -0.24 13.04
N ILE A 167 -3.34 -0.07 13.94
CA ILE A 167 -3.29 -0.76 15.23
C ILE A 167 -3.59 0.25 16.32
N GLN A 168 -4.49 -0.13 17.22
CA GLN A 168 -4.86 0.66 18.38
C GLN A 168 -4.62 -0.13 19.66
N MET A 169 -3.83 0.42 20.57
CA MET A 169 -3.64 -0.08 21.92
C MET A 169 -4.84 0.31 22.77
N LYS A 170 -5.63 -0.70 23.18
CA LYS A 170 -6.79 -0.50 24.06
C LYS A 170 -6.44 -0.67 25.54
N GLY A 171 -5.43 -1.48 25.84
CA GLY A 171 -5.04 -1.84 27.19
C GLY A 171 -4.53 -3.29 27.25
N LEU A 172 -3.80 -3.60 28.32
CA LEU A 172 -3.47 -4.96 28.70
C LEU A 172 -4.67 -5.60 29.38
N ALA A 173 -5.04 -6.79 28.94
CA ALA A 173 -6.04 -7.63 29.58
C ALA A 173 -5.48 -9.06 29.65
N GLY A 174 -5.60 -9.73 30.80
CA GLY A 174 -5.04 -11.07 30.98
C GLY A 174 -5.17 -11.60 32.41
N PHE A 175 -4.61 -12.79 32.62
CA PHE A 175 -4.70 -13.54 33.88
C PHE A 175 -3.78 -12.99 34.99
N ALA A 176 -2.73 -12.26 34.63
CA ALA A 176 -1.84 -11.63 35.60
C ALA A 176 -2.50 -10.37 36.19
N ARG A 177 -2.36 -10.18 37.50
CA ARG A 177 -2.85 -8.99 38.21
C ARG A 177 -2.10 -7.77 37.70
N LEU A 178 -2.83 -6.73 37.32
CA LEU A 178 -2.31 -5.39 37.07
C LEU A 178 -2.44 -4.59 38.36
N CYS A 179 -1.34 -4.09 38.92
CA CYS A 179 -1.34 -3.32 40.16
C CYS A 179 -1.04 -1.84 39.86
N PRO A 180 -1.66 -0.91 40.61
CA PRO A 180 -1.27 0.49 40.60
C PRO A 180 0.24 0.69 40.75
N GLY A 181 0.84 1.45 39.83
CA GLY A 181 2.27 1.70 39.78
C GLY A 181 3.05 0.79 38.84
N ASP A 182 2.47 -0.32 38.37
CA ASP A 182 3.11 -1.22 37.41
C ASP A 182 3.41 -0.50 36.09
N GLN A 183 4.55 -0.86 35.49
CA GLN A 183 5.00 -0.33 34.21
C GLN A 183 5.23 -1.46 33.23
N TYR A 184 4.76 -1.28 32.01
CA TYR A 184 4.85 -2.27 30.94
C TYR A 184 5.48 -1.66 29.69
N GLU A 185 6.19 -2.49 28.93
CA GLU A 185 6.72 -2.12 27.62
C GLU A 185 6.23 -3.12 26.59
N VAL A 186 5.31 -2.67 25.73
CA VAL A 186 4.78 -3.51 24.65
C VAL A 186 5.52 -3.19 23.36
N VAL A 187 6.00 -4.23 22.69
CA VAL A 187 6.65 -4.13 21.38
C VAL A 187 5.89 -4.99 20.40
N VAL A 188 5.33 -4.34 19.38
CA VAL A 188 4.74 -4.99 18.21
C VAL A 188 5.77 -5.01 17.10
N ARG A 189 6.01 -6.19 16.51
CA ARG A 189 6.87 -6.37 15.34
C ARG A 189 6.08 -7.01 14.21
N TYR A 190 6.22 -6.46 13.02
CA TYR A 190 5.57 -6.98 11.82
C TYR A 190 6.53 -6.94 10.64
N GLY A 191 7.11 -8.10 10.32
CA GLY A 191 8.25 -8.20 9.42
C GLY A 191 9.38 -7.24 9.83
N ARG A 192 9.64 -6.24 8.99
CA ARG A 192 10.68 -5.23 9.22
C ARG A 192 10.21 -4.04 10.08
N GLN A 193 8.92 -3.96 10.37
CA GLN A 193 8.32 -2.85 11.09
C GLN A 193 8.29 -3.13 12.58
N ARG A 194 8.52 -2.09 13.39
CA ARG A 194 8.55 -2.20 14.85
C ARG A 194 7.85 -0.98 15.47
N TRP A 195 6.88 -1.24 16.31
CA TRP A 195 6.23 -0.26 17.15
C TRP A 195 6.45 -0.60 18.62
N LYS A 196 6.83 0.38 19.42
CA LYS A 196 7.11 0.24 20.84
C LYS A 196 6.27 1.27 21.59
N MET A 197 5.62 0.82 22.65
CA MET A 197 4.81 1.65 23.54
C MET A 197 5.10 1.27 24.98
N ARG A 198 4.91 2.23 25.89
CA ARG A 198 5.09 2.08 27.33
C ARG A 198 3.81 2.48 28.03
N GLY A 199 3.40 1.63 28.95
CA GLY A 199 2.17 1.79 29.71
C GLY A 199 2.45 1.84 31.20
N ARG A 200 1.59 2.55 31.93
CA ARG A 200 1.55 2.52 33.40
C ARG A 200 0.12 2.29 33.86
N ILE A 201 -0.02 1.49 34.91
CA ILE A 201 -1.29 1.29 35.62
C ILE A 201 -1.41 2.37 36.70
N ASP A 202 -2.47 3.15 36.64
CA ASP A 202 -2.76 4.20 37.63
C ASP A 202 -3.56 3.65 38.83
N SER A 203 -3.74 4.45 39.87
CA SER A 203 -4.42 4.05 41.12
C SER A 203 -5.91 3.69 40.96
N ALA A 204 -6.53 4.08 39.85
CA ALA A 204 -7.93 3.79 39.54
C ALA A 204 -8.11 2.62 38.55
N ASP A 205 -7.11 1.74 38.42
CA ASP A 205 -7.01 0.71 37.37
C ASP A 205 -7.06 1.26 35.92
N GLU A 206 -6.93 2.57 35.76
CA GLU A 206 -6.77 3.21 34.46
C GLU A 206 -5.37 2.93 33.90
N GLN A 207 -5.31 2.61 32.61
CA GLN A 207 -4.05 2.38 31.92
C GLN A 207 -3.70 3.60 31.07
N ARG A 208 -2.52 4.16 31.28
CA ARG A 208 -1.98 5.26 30.46
C ARG A 208 -0.86 4.76 29.59
N TRP A 209 -0.90 5.09 28.30
CA TRP A 209 0.08 4.70 27.29
C TRP A 209 0.71 5.92 26.63
N ASP A 210 2.01 5.87 26.34
CA ASP A 210 2.73 6.93 25.64
C ASP A 210 2.38 7.01 24.13
N SER A 211 1.98 5.90 23.54
CA SER A 211 1.53 5.76 22.16
C SER A 211 0.34 4.80 22.12
N THR A 212 -0.79 5.26 21.56
CA THR A 212 -2.03 4.48 21.49
C THR A 212 -2.35 3.98 20.09
N GLU A 213 -1.75 4.58 19.05
CA GLU A 213 -2.03 4.23 17.66
C GLU A 213 -0.73 4.06 16.87
N ALA A 214 -0.76 3.15 15.90
CA ALA A 214 0.28 2.99 14.90
C ALA A 214 -0.31 2.56 13.56
N VAL A 215 0.35 2.99 12.49
CA VAL A 215 0.06 2.55 11.12
C VAL A 215 1.26 1.76 10.62
N LEU A 216 1.03 0.51 10.22
CA LEU A 216 2.04 -0.36 9.63
C LEU A 216 1.65 -0.67 8.18
N SER A 217 2.58 -0.61 7.24
CA SER A 217 2.33 -1.07 5.87
C SER A 217 2.00 -2.57 5.86
N ALA A 218 1.04 -3.01 5.06
CA ALA A 218 0.73 -4.42 4.94
C ALA A 218 1.85 -5.19 4.22
N LEU A 219 2.23 -6.35 4.75
CA LEU A 219 3.26 -7.24 4.23
C LEU A 219 2.69 -8.65 4.03
N LEU A 220 3.10 -9.35 2.98
CA LEU A 220 2.62 -10.73 2.76
C LEU A 220 3.50 -11.74 3.46
N ALA A 221 2.86 -12.73 4.10
CA ALA A 221 3.52 -13.85 4.76
C ALA A 221 4.54 -13.46 5.86
N GLU A 222 4.48 -12.23 6.35
CA GLU A 222 5.28 -11.77 7.48
C GLU A 222 4.49 -11.99 8.78
N PRO A 223 5.10 -12.57 9.83
CA PRO A 223 4.43 -12.75 11.11
C PRO A 223 4.30 -11.43 11.89
N LEU A 224 3.21 -11.30 12.63
CA LEU A 224 3.02 -10.25 13.64
C LEU A 224 3.31 -10.83 15.03
N TYR A 225 4.29 -10.24 15.71
CA TYR A 225 4.68 -10.61 17.06
C TYR A 225 4.35 -9.48 18.03
N VAL A 226 3.77 -9.82 19.17
CA VAL A 226 3.58 -8.90 20.30
C VAL A 226 4.37 -9.43 21.47
N ARG A 227 5.24 -8.60 22.02
CA ARG A 227 5.98 -8.86 23.27
C ARG A 227 5.56 -7.83 24.30
N VAL A 228 5.28 -8.28 25.51
CA VAL A 228 4.94 -7.47 26.69
C VAL A 228 6.04 -7.65 27.74
#